data_AF-A0A8J9T1M5-F1
#
_entry.id   AF-A0A8J9T1M5-F1
#
_cell.length_a   1.000
_cell.length_b   1.000
_cell.length_c   1.000
_cell.angle_alpha   90.00
_cell.angle_beta   90.00
_cell.angle_gamma   90.00
#
_symmetry.space_group_name_H-M   'P 1'
#
loop_
_entity.id
_entity.type
_entity.pdbx_description
1 polymer ?
#
loop_
_entity_poly.entity_id
_entity_poly.type
_entity_poly.pdbx_seq_one_letter_code
_entity_poly.pdbx_strand_id
1 'polypeptide(L)'
;MKLLDMMVACQLFFQIATISAFSFRRVSFGTISSRRTQHQSQLFSKTENSRSARAEAATRSLENLRERQMEELAETDRLLQQIRQVEVSSHSPTNISSTNKAAASILAGVDYGFQSRSEGASFSDLNGGSPAFEGYGPPSNLWKLGTQQFMRNLNAMKGEYADETDFALTDSQKELHAQLDALTLNATGIWDREMQNGPIEAPLVIKIPYFGLCYMLDEVFDGKYIPSRFFLLETVARMPYFSYITMLHLYETLGFWRRSAGMKRIHFAEELNEFHHLLIMESLGGDQAWWVRFLAQHSAIVYYVALCLLWGISPSLSYRFSELLETHAVSTYGQFLDENEEALKKLPPPLPAIEYYAFGSSDPFYAEFQTTAMSQGQP
;
A
#
# COMPACT_ATOMS: atom_id res chain seq x y z
N MET A 1 -5.91 6.46 -17.45
CA MET A 1 -6.01 5.50 -16.34
C MET A 1 -7.48 5.29 -16.07
N LYS A 2 -7.92 4.04 -15.98
CA LYS A 2 -9.27 3.59 -15.61
C LYS A 2 -9.22 2.85 -14.28
N LEU A 3 -10.37 2.59 -13.67
CA LEU A 3 -10.43 1.76 -12.46
C LEU A 3 -9.83 0.37 -12.70
N LEU A 4 -9.99 -0.17 -13.92
CA LEU A 4 -9.32 -1.41 -14.33
C LEU A 4 -7.79 -1.34 -14.20
N ASP A 5 -7.16 -0.28 -14.71
CA ASP A 5 -5.70 -0.12 -14.70
C ASP A 5 -5.16 -0.11 -13.25
N MET A 6 -5.91 0.50 -12.34
CA MET A 6 -5.62 0.55 -10.91
C MET A 6 -5.73 -0.85 -10.26
N MET A 7 -6.83 -1.56 -10.49
CA MET A 7 -7.03 -2.91 -9.91
C MET A 7 -5.98 -3.91 -10.41
N VAL A 8 -5.57 -3.78 -11.67
CA VAL A 8 -4.43 -4.53 -12.22
C VAL A 8 -3.14 -4.17 -11.50
N ALA A 9 -2.87 -2.89 -11.25
CA ALA A 9 -1.68 -2.46 -10.50
C ALA A 9 -1.66 -3.01 -9.06
N CYS A 10 -2.80 -3.03 -8.36
CA CYS A 10 -2.93 -3.67 -7.05
C CYS A 10 -2.59 -5.17 -7.13
N GLN A 11 -3.15 -5.89 -8.11
CA GLN A 11 -2.86 -7.33 -8.30
C GLN A 11 -1.38 -7.60 -8.55
N LEU A 12 -0.74 -6.81 -9.44
CA LEU A 12 0.67 -6.95 -9.76
C LEU A 12 1.55 -6.76 -8.51
N PHE A 13 1.18 -5.85 -7.61
CA PHE A 13 1.90 -5.67 -6.36
C PHE A 13 1.92 -6.94 -5.52
N PHE A 14 0.76 -7.55 -5.26
CA PHE A 14 0.69 -8.81 -4.52
C PHE A 14 1.53 -9.91 -5.19
N GLN A 15 1.53 -9.96 -6.52
CA GLN A 15 2.35 -10.93 -7.26
C GLN A 15 3.86 -10.67 -7.10
N ILE A 16 4.29 -9.41 -7.10
CA ILE A 16 5.70 -9.02 -6.90
C ILE A 16 6.15 -9.27 -5.45
N ALA A 17 5.30 -8.98 -4.47
CA ALA A 17 5.55 -9.24 -3.05
C ALA A 17 5.79 -10.75 -2.81
N THR A 18 4.96 -11.60 -3.42
CA THR A 18 5.10 -13.06 -3.33
C THR A 18 6.44 -13.54 -3.91
N ILE A 19 6.88 -12.98 -5.05
CA ILE A 19 8.17 -13.33 -5.67
C ILE A 19 9.35 -12.83 -4.82
N SER A 20 9.24 -11.64 -4.23
CA SER A 20 10.28 -11.04 -3.39
C SER A 20 10.50 -11.82 -2.09
N ALA A 21 9.43 -12.34 -1.48
CA ALA A 21 9.50 -13.28 -0.37
C ALA A 21 10.25 -14.58 -0.74
N PHE A 22 10.11 -15.06 -1.99
CA PHE A 22 10.84 -16.23 -2.51
C PHE A 22 12.35 -15.97 -2.69
N SER A 23 12.74 -14.74 -3.06
CA SER A 23 14.13 -14.34 -3.24
C SER A 23 14.91 -14.29 -1.92
N PHE A 24 14.24 -13.94 -0.81
CA PHE A 24 14.81 -14.04 0.55
C PHE A 24 15.29 -15.46 0.90
N ARG A 25 14.67 -16.49 0.29
CA ARG A 25 15.05 -17.90 0.44
C ARG A 25 16.42 -18.24 -0.18
N ARG A 26 16.91 -17.42 -1.12
CA ARG A 26 18.21 -17.61 -1.81
C ARG A 26 19.35 -16.79 -1.22
N VAL A 27 19.10 -15.83 -0.33
CA VAL A 27 20.17 -15.15 0.42
C VAL A 27 20.69 -16.12 1.48
N SER A 28 21.51 -17.06 1.03
CA SER A 28 22.27 -17.99 1.85
C SER A 28 23.02 -17.20 2.92
N PHE A 29 22.90 -17.65 4.17
CA PHE A 29 23.68 -17.20 5.32
C PHE A 29 25.18 -17.49 5.07
N GLY A 30 25.81 -16.70 4.20
CA GLY A 30 27.22 -16.79 3.87
C GLY A 30 28.07 -16.32 5.03
N THR A 31 28.71 -17.26 5.71
CA THR A 31 29.69 -17.06 6.77
C THR A 31 30.91 -16.33 6.20
N ILE A 32 30.95 -15.00 6.33
CA ILE A 32 32.16 -14.24 6.00
C ILE A 32 33.09 -14.26 7.21
N SER A 33 34.09 -15.13 7.11
CA SER A 33 35.26 -15.28 7.97
C SER A 33 35.93 -13.92 8.23
N SER A 34 35.96 -13.52 9.50
CA SER A 34 36.80 -12.44 10.03
C SER A 34 38.27 -12.74 9.78
N ARG A 35 38.95 -11.94 8.94
CA ARG A 35 40.41 -11.79 9.00
C ARG A 35 40.72 -10.37 9.43
N ARG A 36 41.08 -10.23 10.71
CA ARG A 36 41.56 -8.99 11.33
C ARG A 36 42.96 -9.23 11.87
N THR A 37 43.95 -8.74 11.14
CA THR A 37 45.33 -8.35 11.56
C THR A 37 45.98 -7.82 10.27
N GLN A 38 46.65 -6.67 10.17
CA GLN A 38 47.71 -6.09 10.99
C GLN A 38 48.05 -4.73 10.36
N HIS A 39 48.32 -3.69 11.16
CA HIS A 39 49.33 -2.62 10.96
C HIS A 39 48.92 -1.27 11.54
N GLN A 40 49.47 -1.01 12.72
CA GLN A 40 49.45 0.27 13.42
C GLN A 40 50.81 0.93 13.23
N SER A 41 51.07 1.50 12.04
CA SER A 41 52.24 2.34 11.77
C SER A 41 52.06 3.28 10.55
N GLN A 42 50.83 3.70 10.23
CA GLN A 42 50.51 4.62 9.13
C GLN A 42 49.54 5.74 9.56
N LEU A 43 49.65 6.22 10.80
CA LEU A 43 48.58 7.02 11.43
C LEU A 43 48.61 8.54 11.16
N PHE A 44 49.58 9.06 10.42
CA PHE A 44 49.63 10.50 10.10
C PHE A 44 49.49 10.87 8.60
N SER A 45 49.82 9.99 7.64
CA SER A 45 49.55 10.27 6.22
C SER A 45 48.23 9.67 5.68
N LYS A 46 47.68 8.63 6.33
CA LYS A 46 46.34 8.11 5.98
C LYS A 46 45.21 9.06 6.35
N THR A 47 45.43 9.97 7.28
CA THR A 47 44.37 10.82 7.84
C THR A 47 43.98 11.96 6.89
N GLU A 48 44.93 12.52 6.14
CA GLU A 48 44.67 13.53 5.11
C GLU A 48 44.09 12.92 3.82
N ASN A 49 44.68 11.83 3.31
CA ASN A 49 44.11 11.09 2.18
C ASN A 49 42.73 10.51 2.49
N SER A 50 42.49 10.06 3.72
CA SER A 50 41.16 9.63 4.16
C SER A 50 40.17 10.79 4.29
N ARG A 51 40.61 12.01 4.62
CA ARG A 51 39.72 13.18 4.68
C ARG A 51 39.36 13.67 3.28
N SER A 52 40.32 13.72 2.35
CA SER A 52 40.05 14.02 0.94
C SER A 52 39.13 12.97 0.31
N ALA A 53 39.39 11.67 0.53
CA ALA A 53 38.54 10.61 0.00
C ALA A 53 37.11 10.62 0.60
N ARG A 54 36.96 10.98 1.89
CA ARG A 54 35.64 11.17 2.51
C ARG A 54 34.92 12.41 1.98
N ALA A 55 35.65 13.51 1.78
CA ALA A 55 35.10 14.73 1.20
C ALA A 55 34.65 14.47 -0.24
N GLU A 56 35.47 13.82 -1.07
CA GLU A 56 35.09 13.41 -2.43
C GLU A 56 33.88 12.47 -2.46
N ALA A 57 33.81 11.49 -1.55
CA ALA A 57 32.66 10.60 -1.45
C ALA A 57 31.38 11.35 -1.03
N ALA A 58 31.49 12.30 -0.10
CA ALA A 58 30.39 13.15 0.31
C ALA A 58 29.95 14.09 -0.82
N THR A 59 30.90 14.71 -1.54
CA THR A 59 30.62 15.55 -2.70
C THR A 59 29.90 14.76 -3.78
N ARG A 60 30.38 13.57 -4.16
CA ARG A 60 29.67 12.70 -5.13
C ARG A 60 28.29 12.31 -4.65
N SER A 61 28.12 12.03 -3.35
CA SER A 61 26.80 11.70 -2.80
C SER A 61 25.84 12.88 -2.88
N LEU A 62 26.32 14.10 -2.66
CA LEU A 62 25.55 15.34 -2.79
C LEU A 62 25.26 15.68 -4.26
N GLU A 63 26.20 15.43 -5.17
CA GLU A 63 25.99 15.59 -6.62
C GLU A 63 24.91 14.62 -7.11
N ASN A 64 24.98 13.34 -6.73
CA ASN A 64 23.95 12.34 -7.04
C ASN A 64 22.60 12.64 -6.40
N LEU A 65 22.59 13.30 -5.22
CA LEU A 65 21.34 13.75 -4.60
C LEU A 65 20.74 14.93 -5.36
N ARG A 66 21.58 15.91 -5.72
CA ARG A 66 21.17 17.09 -6.49
C ARG A 66 20.62 16.69 -7.86
N GLU A 67 21.27 15.76 -8.55
CA GLU A 67 20.81 15.26 -9.86
C GLU A 67 19.42 14.66 -9.75
N ARG A 68 19.20 13.75 -8.79
CA ARG A 68 17.87 13.18 -8.50
C ARG A 68 16.81 14.26 -8.19
N GLN A 69 17.15 15.23 -7.34
CA GLN A 69 16.22 16.32 -7.02
C GLN A 69 15.89 17.19 -8.23
N MET A 70 16.84 17.42 -9.14
CA MET A 70 16.58 18.18 -10.36
C MET A 70 15.71 17.38 -11.34
N GLU A 71 15.88 16.05 -11.42
CA GLU A 71 15.02 15.18 -12.21
C GLU A 71 13.58 15.18 -11.67
N GLU A 72 13.39 15.02 -10.36
CA GLU A 72 12.09 15.09 -9.68
C GLU A 72 11.41 16.45 -9.91
N LEU A 73 12.16 17.55 -9.81
CA LEU A 73 11.65 18.90 -10.08
C LEU A 73 11.22 19.05 -11.54
N ALA A 74 12.04 18.58 -12.49
CA ALA A 74 11.75 18.66 -13.91
C ALA A 74 10.50 17.83 -14.29
N GLU A 75 10.30 16.67 -13.67
CA GLU A 75 9.09 15.87 -13.83
C GLU A 75 7.87 16.60 -13.28
N THR A 76 7.98 17.19 -12.08
CA THR A 76 6.92 17.99 -11.47
C THR A 76 6.52 19.17 -12.36
N ASP A 77 7.49 19.93 -12.86
CA ASP A 77 7.25 21.07 -13.76
C ASP A 77 6.59 20.62 -15.08
N ARG A 78 6.99 19.47 -15.62
CA ARG A 78 6.37 18.88 -16.81
C ARG A 78 4.90 18.53 -16.56
N LEU A 79 4.59 17.91 -15.43
CA LEU A 79 3.22 17.55 -15.05
C LEU A 79 2.35 18.81 -14.84
N LEU A 80 2.90 19.82 -14.16
CA LEU A 80 2.22 21.12 -13.99
C LEU A 80 1.93 21.81 -15.32
N GLN A 81 2.89 21.80 -16.25
CA GLN A 81 2.70 22.37 -17.58
C GLN A 81 1.61 21.62 -18.37
N GLN A 82 1.57 20.29 -18.27
CA GLN A 82 0.54 19.46 -18.88
C GLN A 82 -0.86 19.81 -18.35
N ILE A 83 -1.03 19.95 -17.03
CA ILE A 83 -2.32 20.30 -16.41
C ILE A 83 -2.77 21.70 -16.89
N ARG A 84 -1.89 22.70 -16.82
CA ARG A 84 -2.20 24.08 -17.25
C ARG A 84 -2.60 24.17 -18.72
N GLN A 85 -1.97 23.38 -19.60
CA GLN A 85 -2.33 23.36 -21.02
C GLN A 85 -3.74 22.81 -21.28
N VAL A 86 -4.21 21.86 -20.45
CA VAL A 86 -5.57 21.36 -20.60
C VAL A 86 -6.63 22.33 -20.06
N GLU A 87 -6.34 23.03 -18.97
CA GLU A 87 -7.22 24.08 -18.43
C GLU A 87 -7.45 25.23 -19.43
N VAL A 88 -6.45 25.55 -20.25
CA VAL A 88 -6.59 26.55 -21.34
C VAL A 88 -7.36 25.97 -22.55
N SER A 89 -7.28 24.66 -22.79
CA SER A 89 -7.93 24.01 -23.94
C SER A 89 -9.41 23.68 -23.71
N SER A 90 -9.87 23.60 -22.45
CA SER A 90 -11.29 23.40 -22.11
C SER A 90 -12.21 24.57 -22.51
N HIS A 91 -11.62 25.71 -22.93
CA HIS A 91 -12.34 26.85 -23.52
C HIS A 91 -12.55 26.77 -25.05
N SER A 92 -12.21 25.66 -25.72
CA SER A 92 -12.61 25.41 -27.12
C SER A 92 -12.79 23.90 -27.40
N PRO A 93 -13.99 23.44 -27.78
CA PRO A 93 -14.37 22.03 -27.69
C PRO A 93 -14.04 21.24 -28.96
N THR A 94 -12.81 21.29 -29.47
CA THR A 94 -12.40 20.41 -30.59
C THR A 94 -10.89 20.17 -30.61
N ASN A 95 -10.51 18.88 -30.58
CA ASN A 95 -9.18 18.29 -30.78
C ASN A 95 -8.21 18.28 -29.58
N ILE A 96 -8.38 17.28 -28.70
CA ILE A 96 -7.30 16.79 -27.84
C ILE A 96 -6.50 15.74 -28.63
N SER A 97 -5.28 16.10 -29.03
CA SER A 97 -4.29 15.22 -29.67
C SER A 97 -3.80 14.10 -28.73
N SER A 98 -3.36 12.98 -29.32
CA SER A 98 -2.89 11.73 -28.69
C SER A 98 -1.65 11.86 -27.77
N THR A 99 -1.10 13.06 -27.59
CA THR A 99 0.07 13.37 -26.75
C THR A 99 -0.26 13.59 -25.26
N ASN A 100 -1.54 13.58 -24.87
CA ASN A 100 -2.00 13.97 -23.53
C ASN A 100 -2.57 12.80 -22.69
N LYS A 101 -2.00 11.60 -22.74
CA LYS A 101 -2.53 10.45 -21.97
C LYS A 101 -2.41 10.64 -20.44
N ALA A 102 -1.33 11.25 -19.95
CA ALA A 102 -1.14 11.53 -18.52
C ALA A 102 -2.11 12.63 -18.04
N ALA A 103 -2.14 13.78 -18.71
CA ALA A 103 -3.07 14.88 -18.43
C ALA A 103 -4.55 14.46 -18.51
N ALA A 104 -4.92 13.65 -19.51
CA ALA A 104 -6.27 13.08 -19.62
C ALA A 104 -6.58 12.06 -18.52
N SER A 105 -5.58 11.36 -17.97
CA SER A 105 -5.76 10.47 -16.82
C SER A 105 -5.94 11.25 -15.51
N ILE A 106 -5.24 12.37 -15.37
CA ILE A 106 -5.33 13.29 -14.24
C ILE A 106 -6.72 13.96 -14.20
N LEU A 107 -7.23 14.39 -15.35
CA LEU A 107 -8.58 14.96 -15.49
C LEU A 107 -9.70 13.92 -15.46
N ALA A 108 -9.37 12.63 -15.57
CA ALA A 108 -10.35 11.54 -15.48
C ALA A 108 -10.63 11.11 -14.03
N GLY A 109 -9.86 11.61 -13.07
CA GLY A 109 -10.09 11.39 -11.65
C GLY A 109 -11.39 11.99 -11.19
N VAL A 110 -12.17 11.21 -10.45
CA VAL A 110 -13.36 11.73 -9.78
C VAL A 110 -13.34 11.39 -8.32
N ASP A 111 -13.89 12.31 -7.56
CA ASP A 111 -14.30 12.06 -6.19
C ASP A 111 -15.65 11.34 -6.22
N TYR A 112 -15.64 10.09 -5.74
CA TYR A 112 -16.85 9.28 -5.59
C TYR A 112 -17.77 9.84 -4.48
N GLY A 113 -17.32 10.81 -3.68
CA GLY A 113 -18.11 11.44 -2.63
C GLY A 113 -18.19 10.62 -1.34
N PHE A 114 -17.39 9.55 -1.23
CA PHE A 114 -17.23 8.82 0.02
C PHE A 114 -16.23 9.55 0.92
N GLN A 115 -16.65 9.86 2.14
CA GLN A 115 -15.74 10.34 3.18
C GLN A 115 -15.25 9.15 4.00
N SER A 116 -13.93 9.06 4.21
CA SER A 116 -13.33 8.00 5.02
C SER A 116 -13.85 8.10 6.46
N ARG A 117 -14.58 7.08 6.89
CA ARG A 117 -15.06 6.88 8.26
C ARG A 117 -14.04 6.10 9.09
N SER A 118 -12.93 5.66 8.50
CA SER A 118 -11.78 5.06 9.18
C SER A 118 -10.74 6.10 9.57
N GLU A 119 -10.68 7.21 8.84
CA GLU A 119 -9.85 8.37 9.21
C GLU A 119 -10.16 8.81 10.65
N GLY A 120 -9.13 9.29 11.35
CA GLY A 120 -9.27 9.88 12.66
C GLY A 120 -9.97 11.25 12.59
N ALA A 121 -9.45 12.26 13.29
CA ALA A 121 -9.81 13.62 12.93
C ALA A 121 -9.36 13.85 11.48
N SER A 122 -10.32 14.06 10.57
CA SER A 122 -10.11 14.03 9.12
C SER A 122 -9.30 15.24 8.60
N PHE A 123 -8.52 14.99 7.56
CA PHE A 123 -7.67 15.93 6.83
C PHE A 123 -8.39 16.60 5.63
N SER A 124 -9.67 16.29 5.39
CA SER A 124 -10.37 16.59 4.14
C SER A 124 -10.80 18.06 3.91
N ASP A 125 -10.44 19.00 4.79
CA ASP A 125 -10.72 20.44 4.62
C ASP A 125 -9.51 21.23 4.10
N LEU A 126 -8.77 20.71 3.12
CA LEU A 126 -7.53 21.33 2.65
C LEU A 126 -7.69 22.45 1.60
N ASN A 127 -8.80 22.50 0.86
CA ASN A 127 -8.88 23.38 -0.33
C ASN A 127 -9.62 24.70 -0.14
N GLY A 128 -9.65 25.21 1.09
CA GLY A 128 -10.27 26.51 1.37
C GLY A 128 -9.54 27.30 2.44
N GLY A 129 -8.22 27.47 2.38
CA GLY A 129 -7.47 28.27 3.36
C GLY A 129 -7.92 28.01 4.81
N SER A 130 -8.12 26.74 5.14
CA SER A 130 -9.01 26.32 6.21
C SER A 130 -8.30 26.39 7.58
N PRO A 131 -8.98 26.88 8.64
CA PRO A 131 -8.49 26.82 10.02
C PRO A 131 -8.32 25.37 10.55
N ALA A 132 -8.49 24.34 9.72
CA ALA A 132 -8.30 22.94 10.07
C ALA A 132 -6.85 22.55 10.41
N PHE A 133 -5.81 23.31 10.00
CA PHE A 133 -4.43 23.10 10.49
C PHE A 133 -4.03 24.04 11.63
N GLU A 134 -4.89 24.99 12.01
CA GLU A 134 -4.74 25.77 13.23
C GLU A 134 -5.13 24.90 14.43
N GLY A 135 -4.21 24.05 14.89
CA GLY A 135 -4.38 23.28 16.13
C GLY A 135 -3.99 21.81 16.10
N TYR A 136 -3.47 21.28 14.99
CA TYR A 136 -2.91 19.92 14.98
C TYR A 136 -1.57 19.87 15.73
N GLY A 137 -1.63 19.35 16.96
CA GLY A 137 -0.48 18.95 17.77
C GLY A 137 -0.05 17.49 17.50
N PRO A 138 1.00 17.00 18.18
CA PRO A 138 1.42 15.60 18.08
C PRO A 138 0.25 14.63 18.41
N PRO A 139 0.26 13.39 17.87
CA PRO A 139 -0.80 12.42 18.09
C PRO A 139 -1.06 12.26 19.59
N SER A 140 -2.34 12.28 19.98
CA SER A 140 -2.70 12.14 21.38
C SER A 140 -2.45 10.71 21.88
N ASN A 141 -2.45 10.51 23.20
CA ASN A 141 -2.13 9.18 23.76
C ASN A 141 -3.15 8.10 23.33
N LEU A 142 -2.71 6.84 23.40
CA LEU A 142 -3.49 5.65 23.04
C LEU A 142 -4.90 5.66 23.64
N TRP A 143 -5.04 6.05 24.91
CA TRP A 143 -6.33 6.04 25.59
C TRP A 143 -7.30 7.06 25.00
N LYS A 144 -6.83 8.27 24.69
CA LYS A 144 -7.67 9.30 24.09
C LYS A 144 -8.12 8.90 22.69
N LEU A 145 -7.19 8.52 21.81
CA LEU A 145 -7.52 8.09 20.44
C LEU A 145 -8.37 6.82 20.42
N GLY A 146 -7.99 5.82 21.22
CA GLY A 146 -8.71 4.55 21.32
C GLY A 146 -10.12 4.72 21.87
N THR A 147 -10.31 5.54 22.91
CA THR A 147 -11.65 5.80 23.46
C THR A 147 -12.51 6.60 22.47
N GLN A 148 -11.93 7.57 21.76
CA GLN A 148 -12.64 8.32 20.72
C GLN A 148 -13.15 7.38 19.63
N GLN A 149 -12.28 6.50 19.12
CA GLN A 149 -12.67 5.56 18.07
C GLN A 149 -13.63 4.47 18.55
N PHE A 150 -13.44 3.97 19.76
CA PHE A 150 -14.37 3.02 20.37
C PHE A 150 -15.77 3.63 20.54
N MET A 151 -15.86 4.85 21.07
CA MET A 151 -17.14 5.53 21.26
C MET A 151 -17.79 5.87 19.91
N ARG A 152 -17.02 6.26 18.90
CA ARG A 152 -17.51 6.46 17.52
C ARG A 152 -18.17 5.17 16.99
N ASN A 153 -17.47 4.04 17.07
CA ASN A 153 -18.01 2.76 16.63
C ASN A 153 -19.21 2.30 17.48
N LEU A 154 -19.19 2.53 18.80
CA LEU A 154 -20.28 2.20 19.70
C LEU A 154 -21.55 3.00 19.41
N ASN A 155 -21.42 4.29 19.12
CA ASN A 155 -22.55 5.14 18.76
C ASN A 155 -23.09 4.74 17.38
N ALA A 156 -22.23 4.32 16.44
CA ALA A 156 -22.66 3.76 15.16
C ALA A 156 -23.50 2.48 15.34
N MET A 157 -23.12 1.60 16.26
CA MET A 157 -23.91 0.40 16.60
C MET A 157 -25.29 0.72 17.15
N LYS A 158 -25.44 1.84 17.88
CA LYS A 158 -26.73 2.27 18.46
C LYS A 158 -27.67 2.94 17.45
N GLY A 159 -27.25 3.08 16.19
CA GLY A 159 -28.03 3.79 15.18
C GLY A 159 -28.07 5.31 15.39
N GLU A 160 -27.22 5.86 16.27
CA GLU A 160 -27.03 7.31 16.40
C GLU A 160 -26.28 7.90 15.18
N TYR A 161 -25.76 7.03 14.31
CA TYR A 161 -25.30 7.35 12.96
C TYR A 161 -26.37 6.95 11.93
N ALA A 162 -27.51 7.63 11.95
CA ALA A 162 -28.11 8.07 10.70
C ALA A 162 -27.24 9.23 10.18
N ASP A 163 -26.03 8.85 9.76
CA ASP A 163 -25.00 9.59 9.04
C ASP A 163 -24.56 10.96 9.59
N GLU A 164 -23.24 11.10 9.75
CA GLU A 164 -22.57 12.39 9.55
C GLU A 164 -23.20 12.99 8.31
N THR A 165 -23.90 14.12 8.48
CA THR A 165 -24.85 14.71 7.52
C THR A 165 -24.63 14.20 6.10
N ASP A 166 -25.58 13.43 5.56
CA ASP A 166 -25.60 13.04 4.14
C ASP A 166 -25.26 14.28 3.33
N PHE A 167 -24.02 14.35 2.85
CA PHE A 167 -23.67 15.38 1.89
C PHE A 167 -24.56 15.11 0.68
N ALA A 168 -25.17 16.15 0.14
CA ALA A 168 -26.01 16.01 -1.03
C ALA A 168 -25.13 15.51 -2.19
N LEU A 169 -25.07 14.19 -2.36
CA LEU A 169 -24.32 13.54 -3.44
C LEU A 169 -24.87 14.09 -4.76
N THR A 170 -23.96 14.47 -5.65
CA THR A 170 -24.34 14.82 -7.02
C THR A 170 -24.94 13.60 -7.73
N ASP A 171 -25.80 13.84 -8.71
CA ASP A 171 -26.44 12.72 -9.43
C ASP A 171 -25.41 11.82 -10.13
N SER A 172 -24.29 12.38 -10.59
CA SER A 172 -23.15 11.64 -11.11
C SER A 172 -22.51 10.71 -10.07
N GLN A 173 -22.37 11.16 -8.82
CA GLN A 173 -21.81 10.34 -7.74
C GLN A 173 -22.74 9.18 -7.38
N LYS A 174 -24.06 9.42 -7.34
CA LYS A 174 -25.05 8.36 -7.12
C LYS A 174 -25.02 7.30 -8.22
N GLU A 175 -24.84 7.71 -9.47
CA GLU A 175 -24.69 6.77 -10.58
C GLU A 175 -23.42 5.93 -10.44
N LEU A 176 -22.30 6.54 -10.05
CA LEU A 176 -21.06 5.82 -9.79
C LEU A 176 -21.20 4.83 -8.62
N HIS A 177 -21.90 5.20 -7.54
CA HIS A 177 -22.20 4.29 -6.43
C HIS A 177 -23.00 3.08 -6.91
N ALA A 178 -24.05 3.30 -7.70
CA ALA A 178 -24.86 2.22 -8.25
C ALA A 178 -24.05 1.29 -9.17
N GLN A 179 -23.08 1.83 -9.93
CA GLN A 179 -22.18 1.02 -10.74
C GLN A 179 -21.17 0.22 -9.89
N LEU A 180 -20.71 0.75 -8.76
CA LEU A 180 -19.85 0.03 -7.82
C LEU A 180 -20.62 -1.10 -7.10
N ASP A 181 -21.87 -0.85 -6.71
CA ASP A 181 -22.74 -1.83 -6.06
C ASP A 181 -23.14 -2.98 -7.00
N ALA A 182 -23.08 -2.75 -8.31
CA ALA A 182 -23.36 -3.76 -9.33
C ALA A 182 -22.19 -4.73 -9.60
N LEU A 183 -21.01 -4.47 -9.03
CA LEU A 183 -19.84 -5.33 -9.20
C LEU A 183 -20.03 -6.67 -8.48
N THR A 184 -19.54 -7.75 -9.08
CA THR A 184 -19.63 -9.10 -8.53
C THR A 184 -18.27 -9.64 -8.13
N LEU A 185 -18.27 -10.61 -7.21
CA LEU A 185 -17.09 -11.40 -6.92
C LEU A 185 -17.55 -12.77 -6.41
N ASN A 186 -17.22 -13.82 -7.16
CA ASN A 186 -17.59 -15.18 -6.80
C ASN A 186 -16.46 -15.88 -6.03
N ALA A 187 -16.74 -16.33 -4.80
CA ALA A 187 -15.77 -17.06 -3.99
C ALA A 187 -15.30 -18.39 -4.63
N THR A 188 -16.18 -19.10 -5.34
CA THR A 188 -15.83 -20.39 -5.96
C THR A 188 -14.78 -20.20 -7.06
N GLY A 189 -14.91 -19.14 -7.88
CA GLY A 189 -13.93 -18.80 -8.92
C GLY A 189 -12.54 -18.48 -8.36
N ILE A 190 -12.46 -17.88 -7.17
CA ILE A 190 -11.19 -17.61 -6.48
C ILE A 190 -10.48 -18.93 -6.15
N TRP A 191 -11.20 -19.89 -5.56
CA TRP A 191 -10.65 -21.20 -5.22
C TRP A 191 -10.29 -22.03 -6.45
N ASP A 192 -11.10 -21.99 -7.50
CA ASP A 192 -10.81 -22.68 -8.76
C ASP A 192 -9.50 -22.16 -9.37
N ARG A 193 -9.26 -20.85 -9.31
CA ARG A 193 -8.02 -20.22 -9.75
C ARG A 193 -6.83 -20.61 -8.87
N GLU A 194 -7.01 -20.63 -7.56
CA GLU A 194 -5.95 -21.02 -6.64
C GLU A 194 -5.55 -22.49 -6.81
N MET A 195 -6.54 -23.39 -6.99
CA MET A 195 -6.30 -24.81 -7.22
C MET A 195 -5.62 -25.11 -8.56
N GLN A 196 -5.80 -24.26 -9.57
CA GLN A 196 -5.07 -24.36 -10.85
C GLN A 196 -3.57 -24.15 -10.69
N ASN A 197 -3.14 -23.35 -9.69
CA ASN A 197 -1.73 -23.09 -9.43
C ASN A 197 -1.02 -24.24 -8.69
N GLY A 198 -1.74 -25.29 -8.31
CA GLY A 198 -1.21 -26.49 -7.66
C GLY A 198 -1.66 -26.65 -6.20
N PRO A 199 -1.22 -27.72 -5.51
CA PRO A 199 -1.59 -27.96 -4.13
C PRO A 199 -0.91 -26.98 -3.17
N ILE A 200 -1.66 -26.50 -2.18
CA ILE A 200 -1.13 -25.63 -1.13
C ILE A 200 -0.22 -26.43 -0.18
N GLU A 201 1.09 -26.35 -0.41
CA GLU A 201 2.12 -27.02 0.38
C GLU A 201 2.59 -26.17 1.57
N ALA A 202 1.91 -26.32 2.70
CA ALA A 202 2.23 -25.57 3.92
C ALA A 202 2.11 -26.44 5.19
N PRO A 203 2.94 -26.20 6.23
CA PRO A 203 2.77 -26.82 7.53
C PRO A 203 1.37 -26.56 8.12
N LEU A 204 0.79 -27.54 8.81
CA LEU A 204 -0.57 -27.46 9.35
C LEU A 204 -0.79 -26.22 10.25
N VAL A 205 0.24 -25.81 10.98
CA VAL A 205 0.21 -24.63 11.87
C VAL A 205 -0.14 -23.33 11.14
N ILE A 206 0.24 -23.18 9.86
CA ILE A 206 -0.13 -22.01 9.05
C ILE A 206 -1.27 -22.32 8.07
N LYS A 207 -1.40 -23.58 7.63
CA LYS A 207 -2.43 -24.01 6.67
C LYS A 207 -3.84 -23.98 7.26
N ILE A 208 -4.02 -24.40 8.51
CA ILE A 208 -5.32 -24.37 9.20
C ILE A 208 -5.84 -22.93 9.38
N PRO A 209 -5.08 -21.99 9.97
CA PRO A 209 -5.56 -20.62 10.13
C PRO A 209 -5.76 -19.93 8.78
N TYR A 210 -4.94 -20.25 7.77
CA TYR A 210 -5.14 -19.78 6.40
C TYR A 210 -6.53 -20.15 5.86
N PHE A 211 -6.89 -21.43 5.84
CA PHE A 211 -8.23 -21.84 5.36
C PHE A 211 -9.36 -21.27 6.20
N GLY A 212 -9.18 -21.18 7.52
CA GLY A 212 -10.18 -20.57 8.40
C GLY A 212 -10.43 -19.10 8.06
N LEU A 213 -9.37 -18.35 7.75
CA LEU A 213 -9.46 -16.94 7.35
C LEU A 213 -10.14 -16.80 5.98
N CYS A 214 -9.69 -17.52 4.96
CA CYS A 214 -10.27 -17.43 3.61
C CYS A 214 -11.75 -17.85 3.63
N TYR A 215 -12.09 -18.94 4.32
CA TYR A 215 -13.48 -19.37 4.48
C TYR A 215 -14.34 -18.31 5.17
N MET A 216 -13.85 -17.69 6.25
CA MET A 216 -14.57 -16.61 6.92
C MET A 216 -14.76 -15.40 5.99
N LEU A 217 -13.77 -15.05 5.17
CA LEU A 217 -13.88 -13.94 4.23
C LEU A 217 -14.92 -14.23 3.15
N ASP A 218 -14.91 -15.44 2.60
CA ASP A 218 -15.87 -15.83 1.59
C ASP A 218 -17.30 -15.81 2.15
N GLU A 219 -17.56 -16.44 3.30
CA GLU A 219 -18.91 -16.43 3.89
C GLU A 219 -19.44 -15.03 4.24
N VAL A 220 -18.57 -14.11 4.64
CA VAL A 220 -18.97 -12.75 5.06
C VAL A 220 -19.18 -11.82 3.86
N PHE A 221 -18.40 -11.99 2.78
CA PHE A 221 -18.35 -11.05 1.65
C PHE A 221 -18.77 -11.65 0.30
N ASP A 222 -19.26 -12.90 0.24
CA ASP A 222 -19.66 -13.52 -1.03
C ASP A 222 -20.81 -12.74 -1.71
N GLY A 223 -20.54 -12.29 -2.94
CA GLY A 223 -21.48 -11.55 -3.78
C GLY A 223 -21.98 -10.20 -3.24
N LYS A 224 -21.38 -9.66 -2.16
CA LYS A 224 -21.83 -8.41 -1.51
C LYS A 224 -20.67 -7.63 -0.90
N TYR A 225 -20.83 -6.31 -0.77
CA TYR A 225 -19.86 -5.41 -0.11
C TYR A 225 -18.44 -5.50 -0.70
N ILE A 226 -18.33 -5.49 -2.02
CA ILE A 226 -17.06 -5.75 -2.71
C ILE A 226 -15.96 -4.74 -2.33
N PRO A 227 -16.18 -3.41 -2.37
CA PRO A 227 -15.18 -2.46 -1.89
C PRO A 227 -14.78 -2.68 -0.42
N SER A 228 -15.72 -3.16 0.41
CA SER A 228 -15.46 -3.45 1.83
C SER A 228 -14.61 -4.69 2.04
N ARG A 229 -14.74 -5.72 1.19
CA ARG A 229 -13.86 -6.90 1.20
C ARG A 229 -12.42 -6.46 0.95
N PHE A 230 -12.20 -5.66 -0.09
CA PHE A 230 -10.87 -5.14 -0.42
C PHE A 230 -10.34 -4.21 0.67
N PHE A 231 -11.14 -3.27 1.20
CA PHE A 231 -10.75 -2.45 2.34
C PHE A 231 -10.25 -3.27 3.54
N LEU A 232 -10.95 -4.36 3.88
CA LEU A 232 -10.51 -5.26 4.96
C LEU A 232 -9.19 -5.94 4.61
N LEU A 233 -9.06 -6.48 3.39
CA LEU A 233 -7.84 -7.12 2.92
C LEU A 233 -6.65 -6.15 2.97
N GLU A 234 -6.78 -4.94 2.42
CA GLU A 234 -5.72 -3.93 2.42
C GLU A 234 -5.38 -3.45 3.84
N THR A 235 -6.37 -3.38 4.74
CA THR A 235 -6.11 -3.06 6.15
C THR A 235 -5.21 -4.11 6.81
N VAL A 236 -5.47 -5.39 6.54
CA VAL A 236 -4.76 -6.54 7.14
C VAL A 236 -3.44 -6.82 6.42
N ALA A 237 -3.34 -6.55 5.11
CA ALA A 237 -2.17 -6.78 4.26
C ALA A 237 -0.94 -5.94 4.67
N ARG A 238 -1.14 -4.82 5.38
CA ARG A 238 -0.05 -4.01 5.97
C ARG A 238 0.65 -4.70 7.14
N MET A 239 -0.03 -5.61 7.85
CA MET A 239 0.46 -6.16 9.12
C MET A 239 1.73 -7.01 9.01
N PRO A 240 1.92 -7.86 7.99
CA PRO A 240 3.20 -8.53 7.70
C PRO A 240 4.39 -7.58 7.77
N TYR A 241 4.35 -6.54 6.95
CA TYR A 241 5.47 -5.61 6.78
C TYR A 241 5.75 -4.84 8.07
N PHE A 242 4.71 -4.35 8.74
CA PHE A 242 4.85 -3.69 10.04
C PHE A 242 5.42 -4.64 11.12
N SER A 243 4.97 -5.89 11.16
CA SER A 243 5.48 -6.92 12.06
C SER A 243 6.97 -7.21 11.79
N TYR A 244 7.36 -7.32 10.53
CA TYR A 244 8.74 -7.61 10.13
C TYR A 244 9.68 -6.47 10.48
N ILE A 245 9.30 -5.23 10.20
CA ILE A 245 10.05 -4.04 10.62
C ILE A 245 10.23 -4.03 12.14
N THR A 246 9.15 -4.30 12.90
CA THR A 246 9.17 -4.33 14.36
C THR A 246 10.13 -5.39 14.90
N MET A 247 10.04 -6.61 14.38
CA MET A 247 10.90 -7.72 14.83
C MET A 247 12.36 -7.53 14.42
N LEU A 248 12.61 -6.97 13.23
CA LEU A 248 13.95 -6.59 12.79
C LEU A 248 14.55 -5.50 13.69
N HIS A 249 13.77 -4.49 14.07
CA HIS A 249 14.19 -3.49 15.06
C HIS A 249 14.49 -4.12 16.41
N LEU A 250 13.62 -5.00 16.92
CA LEU A 250 13.83 -5.69 18.18
C LEU A 250 15.15 -6.49 18.17
N TYR A 251 15.42 -7.23 17.09
CA TYR A 251 16.66 -8.01 16.94
C TYR A 251 17.89 -7.12 16.87
N GLU A 252 17.81 -5.93 16.26
CA GLU A 252 18.90 -4.95 16.27
C GLU A 252 19.16 -4.39 17.67
N THR A 253 18.10 -4.00 18.38
CA THR A 253 18.19 -3.45 19.73
C THR A 253 18.79 -4.46 20.71
N LEU A 254 18.38 -5.73 20.60
CA LEU A 254 18.93 -6.82 21.42
C LEU A 254 20.33 -7.26 20.97
N GLY A 255 20.83 -6.73 19.84
CA GLY A 255 22.14 -7.08 19.28
C GLY A 255 22.19 -8.47 18.63
N PHE A 256 21.06 -9.12 18.41
CA PHE A 256 20.97 -10.43 17.77
C PHE A 256 21.31 -10.37 16.28
N TRP A 257 20.91 -9.29 15.60
CA TRP A 257 21.15 -9.13 14.17
C TRP A 257 21.22 -7.65 13.76
N ARG A 258 22.21 -7.26 12.95
CA ARG A 258 22.49 -5.85 12.59
C ARG A 258 22.44 -5.53 11.09
N ARG A 259 22.05 -6.48 10.23
CA ARG A 259 21.95 -6.26 8.78
C ARG A 259 20.49 -6.04 8.35
N SER A 260 19.79 -5.18 9.08
CA SER A 260 18.33 -5.04 8.93
C SER A 260 17.93 -3.75 8.20
N ALA A 261 18.83 -2.76 8.04
CA ALA A 261 18.50 -1.47 7.42
C ALA A 261 17.89 -1.56 6.01
N GLY A 262 18.48 -2.33 5.10
CA GLY A 262 17.93 -2.53 3.74
C GLY A 262 16.60 -3.28 3.75
N MET A 263 16.46 -4.29 4.60
CA MET A 263 15.23 -5.08 4.72
C MET A 263 14.07 -4.24 5.27
N LYS A 264 14.33 -3.43 6.31
CA LYS A 264 13.33 -2.51 6.84
C LYS A 264 12.89 -1.48 5.82
N ARG A 265 13.81 -1.00 4.96
CA ARG A 265 13.50 -0.05 3.89
C ARG A 265 12.54 -0.67 2.86
N ILE A 266 12.77 -1.92 2.47
CA ILE A 266 11.89 -2.67 1.54
C ILE A 266 10.52 -2.89 2.18
N HIS A 267 10.47 -3.45 3.40
CA HIS A 267 9.19 -3.67 4.09
C HIS A 267 8.43 -2.36 4.33
N PHE A 268 9.13 -1.24 4.54
CA PHE A 268 8.47 0.05 4.68
C PHE A 268 7.87 0.52 3.35
N ALA A 269 8.56 0.30 2.23
CA ALA A 269 7.99 0.57 0.90
C ALA A 269 6.76 -0.31 0.60
N GLU A 270 6.81 -1.59 0.97
CA GLU A 270 5.70 -2.53 0.83
C GLU A 270 4.49 -2.09 1.69
N GLU A 271 4.72 -1.71 2.95
CA GLU A 271 3.67 -1.19 3.83
C GLU A 271 3.05 0.11 3.30
N LEU A 272 3.87 1.03 2.79
CA LEU A 272 3.38 2.26 2.17
C LEU A 272 2.54 1.97 0.93
N ASN A 273 2.91 0.98 0.12
CA ASN A 273 2.13 0.60 -1.05
C ASN A 273 0.73 0.10 -0.66
N GLU A 274 0.65 -0.83 0.30
CA GLU A 274 -0.64 -1.32 0.82
C GLU A 274 -1.45 -0.21 1.53
N PHE A 275 -0.78 0.78 2.12
CA PHE A 275 -1.46 1.95 2.66
C PHE A 275 -2.13 2.79 1.57
N HIS A 276 -1.51 2.96 0.41
CA HIS A 276 -2.17 3.64 -0.71
C HIS A 276 -3.32 2.81 -1.28
N HIS A 277 -3.20 1.48 -1.36
CA HIS A 277 -4.33 0.61 -1.70
C HIS A 277 -5.49 0.76 -0.70
N LEU A 278 -5.21 0.86 0.59
CA LEU A 278 -6.21 1.13 1.60
C LEU A 278 -6.95 2.46 1.35
N LEU A 279 -6.22 3.56 1.14
CA LEU A 279 -6.81 4.88 0.86
C LEU A 279 -7.70 4.86 -0.39
N ILE A 280 -7.29 4.11 -1.41
CA ILE A 280 -8.09 3.86 -2.60
C ILE A 280 -9.39 3.15 -2.22
N MET A 281 -9.36 2.08 -1.43
CA MET A 281 -10.57 1.35 -1.03
C MET A 281 -11.49 2.19 -0.13
N GLU A 282 -10.94 3.04 0.73
CA GLU A 282 -11.71 4.03 1.50
C GLU A 282 -12.44 5.02 0.57
N SER A 283 -11.76 5.54 -0.46
CA SER A 283 -12.37 6.44 -1.45
C SER A 283 -13.45 5.79 -2.31
N LEU A 284 -13.47 4.45 -2.39
CA LEU A 284 -14.49 3.65 -3.06
C LEU A 284 -15.61 3.19 -2.09
N GLY A 285 -15.60 3.67 -0.85
CA GLY A 285 -16.65 3.38 0.13
C GLY A 285 -16.47 2.06 0.88
N GLY A 286 -15.29 1.44 0.83
CA GLY A 286 -15.04 0.17 1.50
C GLY A 286 -15.19 0.22 3.02
N ASP A 287 -15.00 1.39 3.61
CA ASP A 287 -15.00 1.59 5.05
C ASP A 287 -16.33 2.14 5.61
N GLN A 288 -17.37 2.25 4.81
CA GLN A 288 -18.63 2.89 5.23
C GLN A 288 -19.37 2.07 6.30
N ALA A 289 -19.35 0.74 6.19
CA ALA A 289 -19.98 -0.16 7.14
C ALA A 289 -19.19 -0.25 8.46
N TRP A 290 -19.80 0.12 9.58
CA TRP A 290 -19.13 0.12 10.90
C TRP A 290 -18.59 -1.26 11.30
N TRP A 291 -19.32 -2.33 10.97
CA TRP A 291 -18.94 -3.69 11.34
C TRP A 291 -17.73 -4.16 10.54
N VAL A 292 -17.57 -3.70 9.30
CA VAL A 292 -16.39 -3.95 8.47
C VAL A 292 -15.19 -3.25 9.08
N ARG A 293 -15.31 -1.97 9.45
CA ARG A 293 -14.22 -1.24 10.15
C ARG A 293 -13.82 -1.94 11.43
N PHE A 294 -14.79 -2.34 12.25
CA PHE A 294 -14.55 -3.08 13.48
C PHE A 294 -13.78 -4.38 13.19
N LEU A 295 -14.24 -5.18 12.24
CA LEU A 295 -13.60 -6.44 11.87
C LEU A 295 -12.17 -6.22 11.33
N ALA A 296 -11.97 -5.27 10.42
CA ALA A 296 -10.69 -4.96 9.80
C ALA A 296 -9.65 -4.50 10.85
N GLN A 297 -10.02 -3.55 11.72
CA GLN A 297 -9.12 -3.01 12.74
C GLN A 297 -8.71 -4.07 13.76
N HIS A 298 -9.65 -4.88 14.25
CA HIS A 298 -9.36 -5.89 15.28
C HIS A 298 -8.62 -7.09 14.70
N SER A 299 -8.97 -7.53 13.49
CA SER A 299 -8.23 -8.61 12.81
C SER A 299 -6.80 -8.20 12.50
N ALA A 300 -6.54 -6.94 12.09
CA ALA A 300 -5.19 -6.43 11.88
C ALA A 300 -4.34 -6.50 13.16
N ILE A 301 -4.89 -6.11 14.32
CA ILE A 301 -4.18 -6.20 15.62
C ILE A 301 -3.88 -7.67 15.97
N VAL A 302 -4.87 -8.55 15.85
CA VAL A 302 -4.69 -9.99 16.13
C VAL A 302 -3.63 -10.58 15.21
N TYR A 303 -3.67 -10.22 13.92
CA TYR A 303 -2.73 -10.71 12.93
C TYR A 303 -1.30 -10.23 13.19
N TYR A 304 -1.12 -8.95 13.52
CA TYR A 304 0.16 -8.37 13.92
C TYR A 304 0.80 -9.13 15.09
N VAL A 305 0.03 -9.39 16.16
CA VAL A 305 0.53 -10.14 17.32
C VAL A 305 0.88 -11.58 16.93
N ALA A 306 0.02 -12.23 16.15
CA ALA A 306 0.27 -13.60 15.68
C ALA A 306 1.55 -13.69 14.83
N LEU A 307 1.78 -12.74 13.93
CA LEU A 307 2.99 -12.66 13.11
C LEU A 307 4.25 -12.41 13.94
N CYS A 308 4.20 -11.50 14.93
CA CYS A 308 5.33 -11.29 15.84
C CYS A 308 5.70 -12.56 16.60
N LEU A 309 4.70 -13.31 17.10
CA LEU A 309 4.92 -14.60 17.77
C LEU A 309 5.48 -15.65 16.81
N LEU A 310 4.91 -15.73 15.60
CA LEU A 310 5.32 -16.66 14.56
C LEU A 310 6.76 -16.39 14.11
N TRP A 311 7.14 -15.13 13.97
CA TRP A 311 8.52 -14.70 13.69
C TRP A 311 9.47 -15.09 14.81
N GLY A 312 9.06 -14.91 16.07
CA GLY A 312 9.84 -15.34 17.24
C GLY A 312 10.14 -16.85 17.23
N ILE A 313 9.22 -17.67 16.70
CA ILE A 313 9.42 -19.11 16.51
C ILE A 313 10.29 -19.36 15.27
N SER A 314 9.92 -18.78 14.13
CA SER A 314 10.60 -18.94 12.85
C SER A 314 10.22 -17.81 11.89
N PRO A 315 11.17 -16.92 11.51
CA PRO A 315 10.92 -15.91 10.50
C PRO A 315 10.46 -16.51 9.17
N SER A 316 11.04 -17.64 8.76
CA SER A 316 10.65 -18.35 7.54
C SER A 316 9.20 -18.84 7.55
N LEU A 317 8.68 -19.25 8.71
CA LEU A 317 7.28 -19.65 8.84
C LEU A 317 6.34 -18.45 8.76
N SER A 318 6.75 -17.31 9.32
CA SER A 318 6.01 -16.06 9.22
C SER A 318 5.88 -15.57 7.79
N TYR A 319 7.00 -15.50 7.04
CA TYR A 319 6.98 -15.12 5.63
C TYR A 319 6.09 -16.04 4.79
N ARG A 320 6.18 -17.35 4.99
CA ARG A 320 5.32 -18.32 4.28
C ARG A 320 3.85 -18.11 4.57
N PHE A 321 3.48 -17.70 5.78
CA PHE A 321 2.09 -17.44 6.09
C PHE A 321 1.57 -16.20 5.36
N SER A 322 2.37 -15.13 5.27
CA SER A 322 2.01 -13.95 4.47
C SER A 322 1.96 -14.26 2.98
N GLU A 323 2.92 -15.03 2.46
CA GLU A 323 2.96 -15.48 1.05
C GLU A 323 1.68 -16.23 0.64
N LEU A 324 1.14 -17.07 1.52
CA LEU A 324 -0.14 -17.76 1.28
C LEU A 324 -1.30 -16.77 1.13
N LEU A 325 -1.36 -15.76 2.00
CA LEU A 325 -2.41 -14.74 1.94
C LEU A 325 -2.27 -13.82 0.73
N GLU A 326 -1.04 -13.45 0.35
CA GLU A 326 -0.76 -12.69 -0.87
C GLU A 326 -1.16 -13.49 -2.12
N THR A 327 -0.84 -14.79 -2.17
CA THR A 327 -1.24 -15.67 -3.29
C THR A 327 -2.76 -15.75 -3.42
N HIS A 328 -3.47 -15.83 -2.29
CA HIS A 328 -4.93 -15.77 -2.27
C HIS A 328 -5.45 -14.41 -2.72
N ALA A 329 -4.79 -13.31 -2.33
CA ALA A 329 -5.13 -11.96 -2.78
C ALA A 329 -4.95 -11.80 -4.29
N VAL A 330 -3.84 -12.29 -4.87
CA VAL A 330 -3.63 -12.33 -6.33
C VAL A 330 -4.77 -13.06 -7.04
N SER A 331 -5.22 -14.19 -6.48
CA SER A 331 -6.34 -14.96 -7.02
C SER A 331 -7.67 -14.22 -6.90
N THR A 332 -7.89 -13.53 -5.78
CA THR A 332 -9.07 -12.70 -5.50
C THR A 332 -9.17 -11.54 -6.49
N TYR A 333 -8.09 -10.78 -6.67
CA TYR A 333 -8.02 -9.70 -7.64
C TYR A 333 -8.18 -10.21 -9.07
N GLY A 334 -7.53 -11.33 -9.42
CA GLY A 334 -7.65 -11.93 -10.75
C GLY A 334 -9.08 -12.33 -11.08
N GLN A 335 -9.78 -12.95 -10.13
CA GLN A 335 -11.19 -13.32 -10.31
C GLN A 335 -12.08 -12.06 -10.43
N PHE A 336 -11.85 -11.06 -9.58
CA PHE A 336 -12.58 -9.80 -9.63
C PHE A 336 -12.42 -9.06 -10.96
N LEU A 337 -11.19 -9.03 -11.50
CA LEU A 337 -10.88 -8.42 -12.79
C LEU A 337 -11.60 -9.13 -13.93
N ASP A 338 -11.56 -10.47 -13.96
CA ASP A 338 -12.21 -11.26 -15.01
C ASP A 338 -13.74 -11.11 -15.00
N GLU A 339 -14.36 -11.06 -13.81
CA GLU A 339 -15.82 -10.90 -13.69
C GLU A 339 -16.31 -9.51 -14.10
N ASN A 340 -15.52 -8.47 -13.84
CA ASN A 340 -15.97 -7.08 -13.94
C ASN A 340 -15.23 -6.25 -14.99
N GLU A 341 -14.43 -6.87 -15.85
CA GLU A 341 -13.54 -6.17 -16.80
C GLU A 341 -14.25 -5.05 -17.59
N GLU A 342 -15.42 -5.36 -18.15
CA GLU A 342 -16.21 -4.43 -18.96
C GLU A 342 -16.80 -3.26 -18.14
N ALA A 343 -17.11 -3.47 -16.87
CA ALA A 343 -17.56 -2.42 -15.96
C ALA A 343 -16.39 -1.54 -15.50
N LEU A 344 -15.27 -2.17 -15.11
CA LEU A 344 -14.06 -1.49 -14.63
C LEU A 344 -13.39 -0.61 -15.69
N LYS A 345 -13.49 -0.97 -16.99
CA LYS A 345 -13.04 -0.12 -18.11
C LYS A 345 -13.81 1.19 -18.22
N LYS A 346 -15.08 1.18 -17.83
CA LYS A 346 -15.96 2.35 -17.92
C LYS A 346 -15.74 3.28 -16.73
N LEU A 347 -15.59 2.68 -15.55
CA LEU A 347 -15.40 3.40 -14.30
C LEU A 347 -14.12 4.25 -14.28
N PRO A 348 -14.22 5.52 -13.87
CA PRO A 348 -13.06 6.38 -13.69
C PRO A 348 -12.25 5.97 -12.44
N PRO A 349 -10.93 6.20 -12.43
CA PRO A 349 -10.12 5.94 -11.24
C PRO A 349 -10.42 6.98 -10.14
N PRO A 350 -10.34 6.60 -8.85
CA PRO A 350 -10.46 7.54 -7.75
C PRO A 350 -9.22 8.44 -7.63
N LEU A 351 -9.36 9.61 -6.98
CA LEU A 351 -8.27 10.58 -6.83
C LEU A 351 -7.00 10.02 -6.16
N PRO A 352 -7.08 9.27 -5.02
CA PRO A 352 -5.89 8.69 -4.39
C PRO A 352 -5.10 7.75 -5.32
N ALA A 353 -5.78 7.06 -6.25
CA ALA A 353 -5.12 6.20 -7.22
C ALA A 353 -4.33 7.01 -8.25
N ILE A 354 -4.86 8.15 -8.71
CA ILE A 354 -4.13 9.05 -9.61
C ILE A 354 -2.93 9.64 -8.90
N GLU A 355 -3.12 10.11 -7.66
CA GLU A 355 -2.03 10.65 -6.86
C GLU A 355 -0.91 9.64 -6.71
N TYR A 356 -1.24 8.40 -6.39
CA TYR A 356 -0.25 7.36 -6.21
C TYR A 356 0.40 6.89 -7.52
N TYR A 357 -0.38 6.44 -8.50
CA TYR A 357 0.17 5.79 -9.70
C TYR A 357 0.63 6.78 -10.79
N ALA A 358 0.04 7.97 -10.87
CA ALA A 358 0.38 8.95 -11.90
C ALA A 358 1.39 10.02 -11.43
N PHE A 359 1.41 10.35 -10.13
CA PHE A 359 2.33 11.33 -9.56
C PHE A 359 3.39 10.74 -8.62
N GLY A 360 3.17 9.51 -8.12
CA GLY A 360 4.10 8.82 -7.23
C GLY A 360 5.36 8.28 -7.90
N SER A 361 5.56 8.43 -9.22
CA SER A 361 6.83 8.11 -9.90
C SER A 361 8.03 8.84 -9.28
N SER A 362 7.78 9.98 -8.67
CA SER A 362 8.78 10.80 -7.96
C SER A 362 9.03 10.35 -6.51
N ASP A 363 8.20 9.48 -5.93
CA ASP A 363 8.45 8.95 -4.58
C ASP A 363 9.58 7.92 -4.63
N PRO A 364 10.70 8.14 -3.91
CA PRO A 364 11.82 7.20 -3.86
C PRO A 364 11.41 5.78 -3.44
N PHE A 365 10.38 5.63 -2.60
CA PHE A 365 9.89 4.32 -2.16
C PHE A 365 9.05 3.61 -3.24
N TYR A 366 8.31 4.37 -4.06
CA TYR A 366 7.58 3.82 -5.20
C TYR A 366 8.52 3.38 -6.33
N ALA A 367 9.50 4.21 -6.67
CA ALA A 367 10.48 3.92 -7.72
C ALA A 367 11.42 2.76 -7.36
N GLU A 368 11.88 2.67 -6.10
CA GLU A 368 12.75 1.57 -5.64
C GLU A 368 12.02 0.22 -5.65
N PHE A 369 10.70 0.20 -5.39
CA PHE A 369 9.89 -1.01 -5.48
C PHE A 369 9.78 -1.52 -6.93
N GLN A 370 9.39 -0.65 -7.86
CA GLN A 370 9.24 -1.02 -9.28
C GLN A 370 10.59 -1.47 -9.90
N THR A 371 11.69 -0.81 -9.55
CA THR A 371 13.03 -1.13 -10.08
C THR A 371 13.66 -2.37 -9.45
N THR A 372 13.42 -2.63 -8.15
CA THR A 372 13.91 -3.85 -7.49
C THR A 372 13.19 -5.09 -8.04
N ALA A 373 11.89 -4.97 -8.33
CA ALA A 373 11.11 -6.02 -8.98
C ALA A 373 11.61 -6.34 -10.40
N MET A 374 11.96 -5.32 -11.19
CA MET A 374 12.50 -5.51 -12.54
C MET A 374 13.92 -6.08 -12.57
N SER A 375 14.78 -5.76 -11.58
CA SER A 375 16.15 -6.31 -11.55
C SER A 375 16.22 -7.77 -11.06
N GLN A 376 15.23 -8.24 -10.31
CA GLN A 376 15.11 -9.63 -9.86
C GLN A 376 14.31 -10.52 -10.83
N GLY A 377 13.68 -9.93 -11.85
CA GLY A 377 12.92 -10.61 -12.90
C GLY A 377 13.69 -10.92 -14.19
N GLN A 378 15.00 -10.64 -14.27
CA GLN A 378 15.81 -11.15 -15.38
C GLN A 378 16.40 -12.53 -15.02
N PRO A 379 16.31 -13.52 -15.94
CA PRO A 379 16.71 -14.91 -15.69
C PRO A 379 18.19 -15.09 -15.31
#